data_AF-A0A960FYH8-F1
#
_entry.id   AF-A0A960FYH8-F1
#
_cell.length_a   1.000
_cell.length_b   1.000
_cell.length_c   1.000
_cell.angle_alpha   90.00
_cell.angle_beta   90.00
_cell.angle_gamma   90.00
#
_symmetry.space_group_name_H-M   'P 1'
#
loop_
_entity.id
_entity.type
_entity.pdbx_description
1 polymer ?
#
loop_
_entity_poly.entity_id
_entity_poly.type
_entity_poly.pdbx_seq_one_letter_code
_entity_poly.pdbx_strand_id
1 'polypeptide(L)'
;AYRTIAFVFPVWTFAVIAGAIWAENAWGRYWGWDPKETWAFITWVIYAGYLHARSTAGWKGRKAAIIGLIGFVAFLINYFGVNFFAEGLHSYSGV
;
A
#
# COMPACT_ATOMS: atom_id res chain seq x y z
N ALA A 1 -13.54 -5.79 9.87
CA ALA A 1 -12.40 -6.05 8.95
C ALA A 1 -12.83 -6.03 7.48
N TYR A 2 -13.52 -7.07 6.94
CA TYR A 2 -13.80 -7.15 5.50
C TYR A 2 -14.50 -5.91 4.90
N ARG A 3 -15.62 -5.45 5.50
CA ARG A 3 -16.34 -4.26 5.00
C ARG A 3 -15.48 -3.00 5.01
N THR A 4 -14.69 -2.81 6.06
CA THR A 4 -13.74 -1.70 6.18
C THR A 4 -12.67 -1.77 5.09
N ILE A 5 -12.04 -2.93 4.89
CA ILE A 5 -11.02 -3.12 3.85
C ILE A 5 -11.62 -2.91 2.46
N ALA A 6 -12.83 -3.43 2.21
CA ALA A 6 -13.52 -3.25 0.94
C ALA A 6 -13.86 -1.77 0.65
N PHE A 7 -14.16 -0.98 1.68
CA PHE A 7 -14.39 0.46 1.54
C PHE A 7 -13.09 1.26 1.36
N VAL A 8 -12.03 0.92 2.11
CA VAL A 8 -10.75 1.64 2.08
C VAL A 8 -9.98 1.34 0.80
N PHE A 9 -10.10 0.14 0.24
CA PHE A 9 -9.30 -0.28 -0.92
C PHE A 9 -9.47 0.62 -2.17
N PRO A 10 -10.68 1.04 -2.58
CA PRO A 10 -10.84 2.04 -3.64
C PRO A 10 -10.18 3.39 -3.31
N VAL A 11 -10.27 3.84 -2.06
CA VAL A 11 -9.64 5.10 -1.62
C VAL A 11 -8.12 4.99 -1.70
N TRP A 12 -7.55 3.86 -1.26
CA TRP A 12 -6.12 3.58 -1.39
C TRP A 12 -5.68 3.47 -2.85
N THR A 13 -6.49 2.83 -3.71
CA THR A 13 -6.25 2.75 -5.15
C THR A 13 -6.18 4.14 -5.77
N PHE A 14 -7.14 5.01 -5.44
CA PHE A 14 -7.12 6.39 -5.87
C PHE A 14 -5.87 7.12 -5.38
N ALA A 15 -5.50 6.95 -4.11
CA ALA A 15 -4.31 7.59 -3.54
C ALA A 15 -3.01 7.17 -4.25
N VAL A 16 -2.85 5.88 -4.60
CA VAL A 16 -1.69 5.38 -5.36
C VAL A 16 -1.63 5.99 -6.76
N ILE A 17 -2.77 6.04 -7.47
CA ILE A 17 -2.84 6.63 -8.82
C ILE A 17 -2.59 8.14 -8.76
N ALA A 18 -3.23 8.84 -7.82
CA ALA A 18 -3.03 10.27 -7.63
C ALA A 18 -1.57 10.59 -7.26
N GLY A 19 -0.94 9.75 -6.44
CA GLY A 19 0.48 9.84 -6.12
C GLY A 19 1.37 9.71 -7.35
N ALA A 20 1.10 8.74 -8.24
CA ALA A 20 1.84 8.58 -9.50
C ALA A 20 1.69 9.79 -10.44
N ILE A 21 0.48 10.33 -10.57
CA ILE A 21 0.25 11.56 -11.35
C ILE A 21 1.01 12.74 -10.75
N TRP A 22 1.01 12.86 -9.43
CA TRP A 22 1.77 13.90 -8.74
C TRP A 22 3.29 13.74 -8.93
N ALA A 23 3.81 12.51 -8.87
CA ALA A 23 5.22 12.20 -9.10
C ALA A 23 5.71 12.67 -10.47
N GLU A 24 4.88 12.53 -11.53
CA GLU A 24 5.19 13.08 -12.86
C GLU A 24 5.39 14.60 -12.80
N ASN A 25 4.48 15.31 -12.11
CA ASN A 25 4.56 16.77 -11.99
C ASN A 25 5.75 17.22 -11.12
N ALA A 26 6.14 16.44 -10.12
CA ALA A 26 7.22 16.78 -9.19
C ALA A 26 8.62 16.43 -9.74
N TRP A 27 8.75 15.30 -10.43
CA TRP A 27 10.04 14.69 -10.77
C TRP A 27 10.17 14.23 -12.23
N GLY A 28 9.17 14.49 -13.07
CA GLY A 28 9.20 14.15 -14.51
C GLY A 28 9.07 12.66 -14.81
N ARG A 29 8.55 11.86 -13.86
CA ARG A 29 8.20 10.45 -14.05
C ARG A 29 7.02 10.02 -13.17
N TYR A 30 6.10 9.24 -13.71
CA TYR A 30 4.94 8.70 -12.96
C TYR A 30 5.31 7.73 -11.84
N TRP A 31 6.40 6.99 -12.02
CA TRP A 31 6.81 5.94 -11.08
C TRP A 31 8.31 5.69 -11.22
N GLY A 32 9.00 5.68 -10.09
CA GLY A 32 10.42 5.50 -9.93
C GLY A 32 10.88 4.24 -9.20
N TRP A 33 9.97 3.40 -8.69
CA TRP A 33 10.28 2.21 -7.89
C TRP A 33 11.10 2.50 -6.63
N ASP A 34 11.01 3.72 -6.10
CA ASP A 34 11.64 4.01 -4.82
C ASP A 34 10.90 3.27 -3.68
N PRO A 35 11.47 3.25 -2.47
CA PRO A 35 10.89 2.49 -1.37
C PRO A 35 9.44 2.90 -1.02
N LYS A 36 9.04 4.18 -1.12
CA LYS A 36 7.65 4.56 -0.83
C LYS A 36 6.70 4.01 -1.88
N GLU A 37 7.02 4.23 -3.14
CA GLU A 37 6.23 3.73 -4.26
C GLU A 37 6.10 2.20 -4.21
N THR A 38 7.23 1.51 -4.04
CA THR A 38 7.29 0.04 -3.98
C THR A 38 6.43 -0.51 -2.84
N TRP A 39 6.56 0.02 -1.63
CA TRP A 39 5.76 -0.46 -0.50
C TRP A 39 4.28 -0.08 -0.60
N ALA A 40 3.94 1.03 -1.27
CA ALA A 40 2.55 1.39 -1.54
C ALA A 40 1.90 0.37 -2.49
N PHE A 41 2.64 -0.06 -3.52
CA PHE A 41 2.21 -1.11 -4.44
C PHE A 41 2.11 -2.49 -3.76
N ILE A 42 3.11 -2.89 -2.96
CA ILE A 42 3.05 -4.15 -2.18
C ILE A 42 1.81 -4.17 -1.28
N THR A 43 1.54 -3.08 -0.57
CA THR A 43 0.35 -2.95 0.29
C THR A 43 -0.94 -3.10 -0.53
N TRP A 44 -1.01 -2.45 -1.69
CA TRP A 44 -2.13 -2.57 -2.61
C TRP A 44 -2.36 -4.02 -3.05
N VAL A 45 -1.31 -4.73 -3.48
CA VAL A 45 -1.39 -6.13 -3.94
C VAL A 45 -1.87 -7.06 -2.82
N ILE A 46 -1.38 -6.89 -1.59
CA ILE A 46 -1.80 -7.74 -0.46
C ILE A 46 -3.29 -7.55 -0.16
N TYR A 47 -3.78 -6.31 -0.13
CA TYR A 47 -5.21 -6.05 0.13
C TYR A 47 -6.11 -6.44 -1.05
N ALA A 48 -5.63 -6.33 -2.30
CA ALA A 48 -6.31 -6.88 -3.47
C ALA A 48 -6.44 -8.41 -3.33
N GLY A 49 -5.34 -9.09 -2.95
CA GLY A 49 -5.32 -10.53 -2.68
C GLY A 49 -6.25 -10.93 -1.53
N TYR A 50 -6.30 -10.15 -0.45
CA TYR A 50 -7.25 -10.33 0.64
C TYR A 50 -8.69 -10.29 0.14
N LEU A 51 -9.06 -9.25 -0.61
CA LEU A 51 -10.42 -9.09 -1.13
C LEU A 51 -10.76 -10.19 -2.15
N HIS A 52 -9.82 -10.55 -3.01
CA HIS A 52 -9.98 -11.64 -3.97
C HIS A 52 -10.21 -12.98 -3.26
N ALA A 53 -9.36 -13.36 -2.30
CA ALA A 53 -9.51 -14.59 -1.54
C ALA A 53 -10.82 -14.62 -0.72
N ARG A 54 -11.31 -13.45 -0.29
CA ARG A 54 -12.58 -13.30 0.41
C ARG A 54 -13.79 -13.46 -0.50
N SER A 55 -13.71 -13.01 -1.75
CA SER A 55 -14.83 -13.03 -2.70
C SER A 55 -14.92 -14.34 -3.49
N THR A 56 -13.79 -14.95 -3.86
CA THR A 56 -13.76 -16.15 -4.72
C THR A 56 -13.68 -17.44 -3.90
N ALA A 57 -12.62 -17.59 -3.09
CA ALA A 57 -12.37 -18.79 -2.30
C ALA A 57 -13.10 -18.81 -0.95
N GLY A 58 -13.83 -17.74 -0.62
CA GLY A 58 -14.64 -17.64 0.60
C GLY A 58 -13.83 -17.69 1.89
N TRP A 59 -12.55 -17.32 1.89
CA TRP A 59 -11.67 -17.46 3.06
C TRP A 59 -12.21 -16.69 4.28
N LYS A 60 -12.37 -17.34 5.43
CA LYS A 60 -12.82 -16.68 6.68
C LYS A 60 -11.92 -17.03 7.86
N GLY A 61 -12.13 -16.35 8.99
CA GLY A 61 -11.39 -16.60 10.22
C GLY A 61 -9.88 -16.37 10.06
N ARG A 62 -9.07 -17.32 10.54
CA ARG A 62 -7.61 -17.20 10.66
C ARG A 62 -6.90 -16.92 9.33
N LYS A 63 -7.30 -17.58 8.23
CA LYS A 63 -6.67 -17.39 6.91
C LYS A 63 -6.79 -15.94 6.42
N ALA A 64 -8.00 -15.37 6.53
CA ALA A 64 -8.23 -13.97 6.18
C ALA A 64 -7.52 -13.03 7.16
N ALA A 65 -7.51 -13.33 8.46
CA ALA A 65 -6.83 -12.52 9.46
C ALA A 65 -5.31 -12.42 9.20
N ILE A 66 -4.66 -13.51 8.79
CA ILE A 66 -3.23 -13.52 8.46
C ILE A 66 -2.93 -12.58 7.29
N ILE A 67 -3.66 -12.68 6.17
CA ILE A 67 -3.44 -11.78 5.03
C ILE A 67 -3.70 -10.33 5.44
N GLY A 68 -4.75 -10.07 6.21
CA GLY A 68 -5.06 -8.73 6.72
C GLY A 68 -3.95 -8.15 7.59
N LEU A 69 -3.31 -8.98 8.42
CA LEU A 69 -2.17 -8.59 9.26
C LEU A 69 -0.93 -8.30 8.42
N ILE A 70 -0.62 -9.15 7.43
CA ILE A 70 0.50 -8.91 6.49
C ILE A 70 0.29 -7.58 5.76
N GLY A 71 -0.93 -7.31 5.29
CA GLY A 71 -1.25 -6.02 4.64
C GLY A 71 -1.07 -4.83 5.57
N PHE A 72 -1.42 -4.98 6.85
CA PHE A 72 -1.22 -3.93 7.85
C PHE A 72 0.26 -3.69 8.14
N VAL A 73 1.06 -4.75 8.25
CA VAL A 73 2.52 -4.62 8.42
C VAL A 73 3.15 -3.95 7.19
N ALA A 74 2.75 -4.34 5.98
CA ALA A 74 3.22 -3.69 4.75
C ALA A 74 2.87 -2.19 4.71
N PHE A 75 1.66 -1.82 5.15
CA PHE A 75 1.26 -0.42 5.32
C PHE A 75 2.13 0.31 6.34
N LEU A 76 2.42 -0.30 7.50
CA LEU A 76 3.30 0.31 8.51
C LEU A 76 4.73 0.51 8.00
N ILE A 77 5.25 -0.44 7.23
CA ILE A 77 6.56 -0.29 6.58
C ILE A 77 6.50 0.85 5.56
N ASN A 78 5.45 0.92 4.76
CA ASN A 78 5.28 2.05 3.85
C ASN A 78 5.25 3.36 4.61
N TYR A 79 4.36 3.52 5.60
CA TYR A 79 4.11 4.79 6.28
C TYR A 79 5.27 5.21 7.19
N PHE A 80 5.79 4.31 8.03
CA PHE A 80 6.86 4.59 8.98
C PHE A 80 8.22 4.10 8.49
N GLY A 81 8.31 2.83 8.12
CA GLY A 81 9.60 2.17 7.83
C GLY A 81 10.42 2.89 6.76
N VAL A 82 9.80 3.25 5.64
CA VAL A 82 10.50 3.97 4.56
C VAL A 82 11.04 5.32 5.03
N ASN A 83 10.32 6.04 5.88
CA ASN A 83 10.76 7.35 6.38
C ASN A 83 11.94 7.27 7.36
N PHE A 84 12.15 6.13 8.02
CA PHE A 84 13.24 5.95 8.98
C PHE A 84 14.49 5.29 8.38
N PHE A 85 14.32 4.47 7.34
CA PHE A 85 15.37 3.57 6.86
C PHE A 85 15.74 3.74 5.39
N ALA A 86 15.04 4.60 4.64
CA ALA A 86 15.32 4.79 3.22
C ALA A 86 15.55 6.26 2.86
N GLU A 87 16.66 6.52 2.18
CA GLU A 87 16.97 7.82 1.59
C GLU A 87 16.35 7.91 0.18
N GLY A 88 15.76 9.07 -0.17
CA GLY A 88 15.15 9.29 -1.48
C GLY A 88 14.26 10.53 -1.51
N LEU A 89 13.70 10.85 -2.69
CA LEU A 89 12.82 12.01 -2.92
C LEU A 89 11.56 12.04 -2.03
N HIS A 90 11.23 10.89 -1.44
CA HIS A 90 10.12 10.72 -0.51
C HIS A 90 10.54 10.69 0.97
N SER A 91 11.83 10.85 1.27
CA SER A 91 12.31 10.98 2.64
C SER A 91 12.15 12.43 3.09
N TYR A 92 11.17 12.66 3.97
CA TYR A 92 10.92 13.97 4.56
C TYR A 92 11.57 14.10 5.95
N SER A 93 12.47 13.19 6.33
CA SER A 93 12.99 13.13 7.70
C SER A 93 13.74 14.39 8.10
N GLY A 94 14.43 15.08 7.17
CA GLY A 94 15.05 16.38 7.41
C GLY A 94 16.02 16.44 8.61
N VAL A 95 16.41 15.28 9.13
CA VAL A 95 17.42 15.03 10.17
C VAL A 95 18.46 14.07 9.62
#